data_AF-A0A2V5RMD5-F1
#
_entry.id   AF-A0A2V5RMD5-F1
#
_cell.length_a   1.000
_cell.length_b   1.000
_cell.length_c   1.000
_cell.angle_alpha   90.00
_cell.angle_beta   90.00
_cell.angle_gamma   90.00
#
_symmetry.space_group_name_H-M   'P 1'
#
loop_
_entity.id
_entity.type
_entity.pdbx_description
1 polymer ?
#
loop_
_entity_poly.entity_id
_entity_poly.type
_entity_poly.pdbx_seq_one_letter_code
_entity_poly.pdbx_strand_id
1 'polypeptide(L)' 'MNQLRQFLAGTIDLQAEFLMARLEGALPKMLGEAAPADRPNVREQFERLTRTPQGCYALIDYVNFKGEGVLHTERYQGQG' A
#
# COMPACT_ATOMS: atom_id res chain seq x y z
N MET A 1 -26.68 4.82 12.52
CA MET A 1 -25.72 4.78 11.40
C MET A 1 -25.45 6.13 10.71
N ASN A 2 -26.17 7.23 11.01
CA ASN A 2 -25.94 8.51 10.32
C ASN A 2 -24.70 9.28 10.82
N GLN A 3 -24.42 9.25 12.12
CA GLN A 3 -23.28 9.98 12.69
C GLN A 3 -21.93 9.47 12.17
N LEU A 4 -21.72 8.16 12.07
CA LEU A 4 -20.47 7.60 11.51
C LEU A 4 -20.27 7.99 10.05
N ARG A 5 -21.33 7.92 9.23
CA ARG A 5 -21.24 8.33 7.81
C ARG A 5 -20.93 9.81 7.66
N GLN A 6 -21.53 10.67 8.48
CA GLN A 6 -21.23 12.10 8.50
C GLN A 6 -19.79 12.38 8.94
N PHE A 7 -19.30 11.69 9.97
CA PHE A 7 -17.91 11.79 10.41
C PHE A 7 -16.94 11.38 9.31
N LEU A 8 -17.17 10.22 8.67
CA LEU A 8 -16.31 9.76 7.57
C LEU A 8 -16.37 10.70 6.37
N ALA A 9 -17.55 11.16 5.98
CA ALA A 9 -17.70 12.11 4.86
C ALA A 9 -17.00 13.44 5.15
N GLY A 10 -17.11 13.95 6.39
CA GLY A 10 -16.47 15.19 6.83
C GLY A 10 -14.95 15.08 7.04
N THR A 11 -14.37 13.88 6.92
CA THR A 11 -12.93 13.65 7.10
C THR A 11 -12.29 12.94 5.89
N ILE A 12 -12.95 12.94 4.72
CA ILE A 12 -12.44 12.29 3.51
C ILE A 12 -11.05 12.80 3.12
N ASP A 13 -10.80 14.10 3.23
CA ASP A 13 -9.51 14.69 2.86
C ASP A 13 -8.38 14.15 3.75
N LEU A 14 -8.61 14.12 5.07
CA LEU A 14 -7.66 13.55 6.04
C LEU A 14 -7.44 12.06 5.81
N GLN A 15 -8.49 11.31 5.47
CA GLN A 15 -8.38 9.89 5.13
C GLN A 15 -7.52 9.73 3.87
N ALA A 16 -7.76 10.50 2.80
CA ALA A 16 -6.99 10.43 1.56
C ALA A 16 -5.51 10.77 1.79
N GLU A 17 -5.23 11.82 2.56
CA GLU A 17 -3.85 12.20 2.93
C GLU A 17 -3.15 11.09 3.72
N PHE A 18 -3.83 10.48 4.69
CA PHE A 18 -3.29 9.36 5.45
C PHE A 18 -2.97 8.14 4.56
N LEU A 19 -3.86 7.81 3.62
CA LEU A 19 -3.67 6.70 2.69
C LEU A 19 -2.47 6.95 1.76
N MET A 20 -2.29 8.20 1.30
CA MET A 20 -1.13 8.61 0.49
C MET A 20 0.17 8.56 1.27
N ALA A 21 0.20 9.10 2.49
CA ALA A 21 1.39 9.07 3.35
C ALA A 21 1.84 7.63 3.64
N ARG A 22 0.89 6.69 3.77
CA ARG A 22 1.21 5.26 3.89
C ARG A 22 1.84 4.70 2.61
N LEU A 23 1.32 5.05 1.44
CA LEU A 23 1.87 4.60 0.16
C LEU A 23 3.31 5.11 -0.06
N GLU A 24 3.60 6.37 0.28
CA GLU A 24 4.95 6.96 0.16
C GLU A 24 6.01 6.18 0.96
N GLY A 25 5.60 5.62 2.10
CA GLY A 25 6.47 4.79 2.95
C GLY A 25 6.50 3.30 2.61
N ALA A 26 5.73 2.82 1.62
CA ALA A 26 5.53 1.39 1.39
C ALA A 26 6.72 0.73 0.66
N LEU A 27 7.22 1.36 -0.41
CA LEU A 27 8.24 0.76 -1.26
C LEU A 27 9.54 0.39 -0.51
N PRO A 28 10.12 1.25 0.36
CA PRO A 28 11.32 0.89 1.11
C PRO A 28 11.14 -0.37 1.98
N LYS A 29 9.95 -0.56 2.57
CA LYS A 29 9.65 -1.73 3.40
C LYS A 29 9.53 -2.99 2.56
N MET A 30 8.80 -2.92 1.45
CA MET A 30 8.67 -4.03 0.49
C MET A 30 10.05 -4.50 -0.01
N LEU A 31 10.93 -3.57 -0.33
CA LEU A 31 12.30 -3.88 -0.77
C LEU A 31 13.19 -4.43 0.36
N GLY A 32 12.93 -4.04 1.61
CA GLY A 32 13.61 -4.58 2.79
C GLY A 32 13.36 -6.08 2.96
N GLU A 33 12.12 -6.51 2.73
CA GLU A 33 11.68 -7.91 2.87
C GLU A 33 11.90 -8.75 1.61
N ALA A 34 11.82 -8.16 0.42
CA ALA A 34 12.03 -8.89 -0.83
C ALA A 34 13.43 -9.48 -0.91
N ALA A 35 13.50 -10.71 -1.45
CA ALA A 35 14.77 -11.37 -1.75
C ALA A 35 15.62 -10.47 -2.67
N PRO A 36 16.96 -10.42 -2.49
CA PRO A 36 17.81 -9.50 -3.25
C PRO A 36 17.65 -9.56 -4.77
N ALA A 37 17.37 -10.76 -5.31
CA ALA A 37 17.14 -10.97 -6.73
C ALA A 37 15.82 -10.35 -7.25
N ASP A 38 14.81 -10.22 -6.40
CA ASP A 38 13.46 -9.74 -6.78
C ASP A 38 13.31 -8.23 -6.61
N ARG A 39 14.15 -7.58 -5.79
CA ARG A 39 14.10 -6.14 -5.51
C ARG A 39 14.03 -5.25 -6.76
N PRO A 40 14.79 -5.50 -7.84
CA PRO A 40 14.70 -4.69 -9.06
C PRO A 40 13.31 -4.77 -9.69
N ASN A 41 12.74 -5.98 -9.79
CA ASN A 41 11.41 -6.18 -10.34
C ASN A 41 10.32 -5.53 -9.46
N VAL A 42 10.38 -5.71 -8.14
CA VAL A 42 9.42 -5.08 -7.20
C VAL A 42 9.41 -3.56 -7.38
N ARG A 43 10.58 -2.93 -7.45
CA ARG A 43 10.71 -1.49 -7.72
C ARG A 43 10.10 -1.11 -9.06
N GLU A 44 10.44 -1.82 -10.13
CA GLU A 44 9.92 -1.54 -11.47
C GLU A 44 8.39 -1.62 -11.52
N GLN A 45 7.78 -2.67 -10.96
CA GLN A 45 6.33 -2.82 -10.95
C GLN A 45 5.65 -1.73 -10.12
N PHE A 46 6.21 -1.38 -8.96
CA PHE A 46 5.71 -0.30 -8.12
C PHE A 46 5.73 1.03 -8.87
N GLU A 47 6.89 1.40 -9.43
CA GLU A 47 7.04 2.64 -10.22
C GLU A 47 6.20 2.65 -11.49
N ARG A 48 5.95 1.49 -12.11
CA ARG A 48 5.04 1.39 -13.25
C ARG A 48 3.61 1.77 -12.87
N LEU A 49 3.14 1.30 -11.71
CA LEU A 49 1.78 1.58 -11.24
C LEU A 49 1.61 3.04 -10.79
N THR A 50 2.60 3.63 -10.13
CA THR A 50 2.52 5.03 -9.69
C THR A 50 2.45 6.04 -10.84
N ARG A 51 2.82 5.65 -12.08
CA ARG A 51 2.75 6.52 -13.27
C ARG A 51 1.34 6.79 -13.78
N THR A 52 0.33 6.08 -13.29
CA THR A 52 -1.07 6.30 -13.71
C THR A 52 -1.96 6.52 -12.49
N PRO A 53 -3.01 7.37 -12.58
CA PRO A 53 -3.95 7.55 -11.48
C PRO A 53 -4.60 6.24 -11.01
N GLN A 54 -4.94 5.35 -11.96
CA GLN A 54 -5.57 4.06 -11.66
C GLN A 54 -4.58 3.09 -10.98
N GLY A 55 -3.32 3.08 -11.42
CA GLY A 55 -2.29 2.27 -10.78
C GLY A 55 -1.92 2.79 -9.38
N CYS A 56 -1.88 4.11 -9.20
CA CYS A 56 -1.72 4.72 -7.89
C CYS A 56 -2.88 4.35 -6.97
N TYR A 57 -4.13 4.46 -7.44
CA TYR A 57 -5.31 4.02 -6.69
C TYR A 57 -5.25 2.54 -6.30
N ALA A 58 -4.84 1.66 -7.23
CA ALA A 58 -4.66 0.24 -6.94
C ALA A 58 -3.59 -0.03 -5.88
N LEU A 59 -2.47 0.72 -5.91
CA LEU A 59 -1.43 0.62 -4.88
C LEU A 59 -1.90 1.12 -3.52
N ILE A 60 -2.64 2.23 -3.47
CA ILE A 60 -3.25 2.76 -2.24
C ILE A 60 -4.19 1.70 -1.65
N ASP A 61 -5.08 1.13 -2.45
CA ASP A 61 -6.01 0.09 -2.01
C ASP A 61 -5.25 -1.13 -1.45
N TYR A 62 -4.24 -1.61 -2.19
CA TYR A 62 -3.42 -2.74 -1.78
C TYR A 62 -2.74 -2.50 -0.43
N VAL A 63 -1.99 -1.39 -0.29
CA VAL A 63 -1.24 -1.06 0.94
C VAL A 63 -2.15 -0.91 2.17
N ASN A 64 -3.38 -0.43 1.98
CA ASN A 64 -4.28 -0.10 3.09
C ASN A 64 -5.25 -1.23 3.47
N PHE A 65 -5.64 -2.09 2.52
CA PHE A 65 -6.60 -3.17 2.78
C PHE A 65 -5.98 -4.58 2.73
N LYS A 66 -4.93 -4.79 1.93
CA LYS A 66 -4.17 -6.05 1.88
C LYS A 66 -2.90 -6.02 2.71
N GLY A 67 -2.38 -4.82 2.95
CA GLY A 67 -1.10 -4.61 3.61
C GLY A 67 0.06 -4.59 2.62
N GLU A 68 1.26 -4.35 3.12
CA GLU A 68 2.47 -4.21 2.30
C GLU A 68 3.11 -5.58 1.97
N GLY A 69 2.60 -6.69 2.54
CA GLY A 69 3.18 -8.03 2.38
C GLY A 69 4.48 -8.25 3.15
N VAL A 70 4.77 -7.42 4.15
CA VAL A 70 6.05 -7.38 4.87
C VAL A 70 6.03 -8.09 6.23
N LEU A 71 4.85 -8.53 6.70
CA LEU A 71 4.74 -9.19 8.00
C LEU A 71 5.10 -10.66 7.87
N HIS A 72 6.16 -11.09 8.56
CA HIS A 72 6.59 -12.49 8.54
C HIS A 72 5.51 -13.47 9.01
N THR A 73 4.62 -13.03 9.91
CA THR A 73 3.49 -13.82 10.42
C THR A 73 2.42 -14.11 9.37
N GLU A 74 2.42 -13.38 8.25
CA GLU A 74 1.46 -13.52 7.15
C GLU A 74 2.00 -14.41 6.01
N ARG A 75 3.26 -14.88 6.11
CA ARG A 75 3.88 -15.74 5.10
C ARG A 75 3.18 -17.09 5.00
N TYR A 76 2.78 -17.45 3.78
CA TYR A 76 2.21 -18.76 3.50
C TYR A 76 3.32 -19.81 3.44
N GLN A 77 3.31 -20.78 4.37
CA GLN A 77 4.37 -21.81 4.48
C GLN A 77 5.79 -21.21 4.57
N GLY A 78 5.92 -20.04 5.21
CA GLY A 78 7.20 -19.32 5.31
C GLY A 78 7.63 -18.62 4.02
N GLN A 79 6.78 -18.61 2.99
CA GLN A 79 6.99 -17.90 1.73
C GLN A 79 6.10 -16.66 1.67
N GLY A 80 6.68 -15.54 1.25
CA GLY A 80 6.02 -14.23 1.18
C GLY A 80 7.02 -13.11 1.36
#